data_AF-A0A6C1QNE9-F1
#
_entry.id   AF-A0A6C1QNE9-F1
#
_cell.length_a   1.000
_cell.length_b   1.000
_cell.length_c   1.000
_cell.angle_alpha   90.00
_cell.angle_beta   90.00
_cell.angle_gamma   90.00
#
_symmetry.space_group_name_H-M   'P 1'
#
loop_
_entity.id
_entity.type
_entity.pdbx_description
1 polymer ?
#
loop_
_entity_poly.entity_id
_entity_poly.type
_entity_poly.pdbx_seq_one_letter_code
_entity_poly.pdbx_strand_id
1 'polypeptide(L)'
;MAGILSGFFGVGGGFLLVPALVWVGSVRIDRALATSLVAIALIAVSGFAANKGAAGELSLSLAALFGAGGVVGMVVGARLKRHLSPLVLGRVFAAVAIGAGFYVVAQVVL
;
A
#
# COMPACT_ATOMS: atom_id res chain seq x y z
N MET A 1 -0.02 4.69 -15.82
CA MET A 1 1.36 4.17 -15.66
C MET A 1 1.55 3.41 -14.35
N ALA A 2 1.10 3.94 -13.20
CA ALA A 2 1.16 3.23 -11.91
C ALA A 2 0.54 1.83 -11.92
N GLY A 3 -0.58 1.62 -12.64
CA GLY A 3 -1.21 0.30 -12.80
C GLY A 3 -0.38 -0.74 -13.55
N ILE A 4 0.48 -0.32 -14.49
CA ILE A 4 1.34 -1.23 -15.26
C ILE A 4 2.50 -1.71 -14.37
N LEU A 5 3.13 -0.80 -13.62
CA LEU A 5 4.17 -1.13 -12.64
C LEU A 5 3.60 -1.92 -11.44
N SER A 6 2.37 -1.63 -11.04
CA SER A 6 1.62 -2.35 -10.01
C SER A 6 1.33 -3.80 -10.38
N GLY A 7 1.06 -4.07 -11.67
CA GLY A 7 0.89 -5.42 -12.19
C GLY A 7 2.20 -6.18 -12.29
N PHE A 8 3.31 -5.49 -12.60
CA PHE A 8 4.63 -6.11 -12.76
C PHE A 8 5.22 -6.65 -11.46
N PHE A 9 4.97 -5.99 -10.32
CA PHE A 9 5.49 -6.41 -9.01
C PHE A 9 4.48 -7.22 -8.17
N GLY A 10 3.26 -7.47 -8.65
CA GLY A 10 2.24 -8.28 -7.95
C GLY A 10 1.68 -7.72 -6.62
N VAL A 11 2.30 -6.69 -6.03
CA VAL A 11 1.98 -6.14 -4.70
C VAL A 11 0.99 -4.96 -4.73
N GLY A 12 0.52 -4.54 -5.91
CA GLY A 12 -0.51 -3.51 -5.98
C GLY A 12 0.01 -2.07 -5.84
N GLY A 13 1.23 -1.75 -6.29
CA GLY A 13 1.71 -0.38 -6.63
C GLY A 13 1.81 0.69 -5.52
N GLY A 14 1.02 0.60 -4.44
CA GLY A 14 0.89 1.60 -3.38
C GLY A 14 2.12 1.71 -2.50
N PHE A 15 2.87 0.61 -2.40
CA PHE A 15 4.11 0.54 -1.65
C PHE A 15 5.19 1.53 -2.17
N LEU A 16 5.32 1.68 -3.49
CA LEU A 16 6.25 2.62 -4.13
C LEU A 16 5.73 4.06 -4.16
N LEU A 17 4.44 4.26 -3.88
CA LEU A 17 3.76 5.53 -4.09
C LEU A 17 4.15 6.57 -3.03
N VAL A 18 4.35 6.13 -1.78
CA VAL A 18 4.87 6.98 -0.68
C VAL A 18 6.31 7.44 -0.93
N PRO A 19 7.31 6.58 -1.17
CA PRO A 19 8.67 7.02 -1.43
C PRO A 19 8.77 7.88 -2.70
N ALA A 20 8.01 7.57 -3.75
CA ALA A 20 7.95 8.40 -4.96
C ALA A 20 7.45 9.82 -4.66
N LEU A 21 6.40 9.97 -3.85
CA LEU A 21 5.88 11.30 -3.45
C LEU A 21 6.85 12.07 -2.55
N VAL A 22 7.57 11.39 -1.66
CA VAL A 22 8.57 12.04 -0.78
C VAL A 22 9.78 12.50 -1.58
N TRP A 23 10.29 11.67 -2.49
CA TRP A 23 11.49 11.98 -3.29
C TRP A 23 11.22 13.01 -4.39
N VAL A 24 10.10 12.87 -5.12
CA VAL A 24 9.76 13.75 -6.26
C VAL A 24 9.02 15.01 -5.81
N GLY A 25 8.14 14.89 -4.81
CA GLY A 25 7.29 15.98 -4.37
C GLY A 25 7.93 16.92 -3.34
N SER A 26 9.03 16.54 -2.68
CA SER A 26 9.66 17.27 -1.56
C SER A 26 8.69 17.65 -0.42
N VAL A 27 7.54 16.96 -0.34
CA VAL A 27 6.49 17.27 0.62
C VAL A 27 6.76 16.54 1.93
N ARG A 28 6.47 17.19 3.05
CA ARG A 28 6.60 16.57 4.38
C ARG A 28 5.85 15.23 4.43
N ILE A 29 6.45 14.24 5.10
CA ILE A 29 6.04 12.83 5.08
C ILE A 29 4.56 12.63 5.50
N ASP A 30 4.07 13.50 6.36
CA ASP A 30 2.68 13.60 6.83
C ASP A 30 1.71 13.91 5.68
N ARG A 31 2.04 14.83 4.79
CA ARG A 31 1.21 15.12 3.59
C ARG A 31 1.34 14.04 2.52
N ALA A 32 2.55 13.52 2.30
CA ALA A 32 2.78 12.44 1.34
C ALA A 32 1.98 11.18 1.68
N LEU A 33 1.85 10.85 2.97
CA LEU A 33 0.99 9.76 3.43
C LEU A 33 -0.48 9.99 3.08
N ALA A 34 -1.02 11.19 3.28
CA ALA A 34 -2.41 11.50 2.98
C ALA A 34 -2.72 11.42 1.48
N THR A 35 -1.87 12.00 0.63
CA THR A 35 -2.04 11.91 -0.85
C THR A 35 -1.84 10.49 -1.36
N SER A 36 -0.93 9.72 -0.78
CA SER A 36 -0.75 8.33 -1.16
C SER A 36 -1.96 7.46 -0.84
N LEU A 37 -2.62 7.69 0.30
CA LEU A 37 -3.84 6.97 0.70
C LEU A 37 -4.98 7.19 -0.32
N VAL A 38 -5.15 8.42 -0.78
CA VAL A 38 -6.14 8.74 -1.83
C VAL A 38 -5.80 8.02 -3.14
N ALA A 39 -4.53 8.06 -3.56
CA ALA A 39 -4.10 7.38 -4.77
C ALA A 39 -4.28 5.86 -4.67
N ILE A 40 -3.93 5.25 -3.54
CA ILE A 40 -4.11 3.81 -3.28
C ILE A 40 -5.60 3.45 -3.32
N ALA A 41 -6.46 4.25 -2.71
CA ALA A 41 -7.91 4.02 -2.75
C ALA A 41 -8.45 4.06 -4.20
N LEU A 42 -8.02 5.04 -5.00
CA LEU A 42 -8.40 5.12 -6.41
C LEU A 42 -7.91 3.91 -7.20
N ILE A 43 -6.65 3.49 -7.02
CA ILE A 43 -6.09 2.30 -7.67
C ILE A 43 -6.86 1.04 -7.27
N ALA A 44 -7.18 0.89 -5.98
CA ALA A 44 -7.92 -0.27 -5.47
C ALA A 44 -9.35 -0.33 -6.04
N VAL A 45 -10.06 0.81 -6.08
CA VAL A 45 -11.41 0.88 -6.68
C VAL A 45 -11.36 0.60 -8.18
N SER A 46 -10.40 1.17 -8.90
CA SER A 46 -10.22 0.88 -10.33
C SER A 46 -9.87 -0.58 -10.58
N GLY A 47 -9.01 -1.19 -9.76
CA GLY A 47 -8.67 -2.60 -9.86
C GLY A 47 -9.87 -3.51 -9.58
N PHE A 48 -10.65 -3.21 -8.53
CA PHE A 48 -11.87 -3.94 -8.21
C PHE A 48 -12.93 -3.82 -9.32
N ALA A 49 -13.10 -2.62 -9.88
CA ALA A 49 -14.03 -2.38 -10.99
C ALA A 49 -13.59 -3.09 -12.28
N ALA A 50 -12.28 -3.12 -12.58
CA ALA A 50 -11.74 -3.83 -13.74
C ALA A 50 -11.87 -5.35 -13.62
N ASN A 51 -11.73 -5.89 -12.41
CA ASN A 51 -11.76 -7.34 -12.18
C ASN A 51 -13.17 -7.90 -11.89
N LYS A 52 -14.18 -7.04 -11.78
CA LYS A 52 -15.59 -7.41 -11.49
C LYS A 52 -16.20 -8.36 -12.52
N GLY A 53 -15.69 -8.38 -13.75
CA GLY A 53 -16.18 -9.25 -14.84
C GLY A 53 -15.31 -10.46 -15.16
N ALA A 54 -14.09 -10.55 -14.62
CA ALA A 54 -13.12 -11.60 -14.95
C ALA A 54 -12.88 -12.61 -13.81
N ALA A 55 -13.14 -12.22 -12.56
CA ALA A 55 -13.00 -13.10 -11.41
C ALA A 55 -14.31 -13.88 -11.18
N GLY A 56 -14.35 -15.14 -11.61
CA GLY A 56 -15.36 -16.09 -11.15
C GLY A 56 -15.43 -16.13 -9.62
N GLU A 57 -16.66 -16.30 -9.09
CA GLU A 57 -16.99 -16.45 -7.67
C GLU A 57 -16.03 -15.77 -6.68
N LEU A 58 -15.92 -14.44 -6.74
CA LEU A 58 -15.30 -13.69 -5.67
C LEU A 58 -16.11 -13.93 -4.39
N SER A 59 -15.62 -14.79 -3.49
CA SER A 59 -16.34 -15.06 -2.25
C SER A 59 -16.40 -13.78 -1.41
N LEU A 60 -17.61 -13.23 -1.32
CA LEU A 60 -17.87 -11.98 -0.60
C LEU A 60 -17.39 -12.07 0.86
N SER A 61 -17.40 -13.28 1.43
CA SER A 61 -16.91 -13.58 2.77
C SER A 61 -15.40 -13.38 2.92
N LEU A 62 -14.57 -13.84 1.99
CA LEU A 62 -13.12 -13.59 2.05
C LEU A 62 -12.84 -12.10 1.85
N ALA A 63 -13.50 -11.44 0.90
CA ALA A 63 -13.35 -10.01 0.68
C ALA A 63 -13.73 -9.20 1.93
N ALA A 64 -14.82 -9.57 2.61
CA ALA A 64 -15.25 -8.93 3.85
C ALA A 64 -14.27 -9.18 5.00
N LEU A 65 -13.73 -10.40 5.14
CA LEU A 65 -12.78 -10.74 6.19
C LEU A 65 -11.45 -9.99 6.03
N PHE A 66 -10.92 -9.94 4.81
CA PHE A 66 -9.73 -9.14 4.48
C PHE A 66 -9.99 -7.64 4.66
N GLY A 67 -11.16 -7.15 4.22
CA GLY A 67 -11.58 -5.77 4.42
C GLY A 67 -11.65 -5.39 5.90
N ALA A 68 -12.30 -6.22 6.72
CA ALA A 68 -12.40 -6.01 8.16
C ALA A 68 -11.03 -6.04 8.84
N GLY A 69 -10.19 -7.02 8.51
CA GLY A 69 -8.81 -7.09 9.02
C GLY A 69 -7.99 -5.85 8.66
N GLY A 70 -8.12 -5.38 7.41
CA GLY A 70 -7.48 -4.16 6.94
C GLY A 70 -7.95 -2.91 7.70
N VAL A 71 -9.26 -2.76 7.92
CA VAL A 71 -9.82 -1.64 8.70
C VAL A 71 -9.33 -1.67 10.15
N VAL A 72 -9.36 -2.84 10.80
CA VAL A 72 -8.88 -3.00 12.18
C VAL A 72 -7.39 -2.65 12.27
N GLY A 73 -6.56 -3.20 11.37
CA GLY A 73 -5.13 -2.91 11.31
C GLY A 73 -4.83 -1.43 11.10
N MET A 74 -5.60 -0.76 10.21
CA MET A 74 -5.48 0.68 9.96
C MET A 74 -5.78 1.51 11.20
N VAL A 75 -6.87 1.22 11.91
CA VAL A 75 -7.28 1.96 13.12
C VAL A 75 -6.26 1.77 14.23
N VAL A 76 -5.81 0.54 14.46
CA VAL A 76 -4.78 0.23 15.47
C VAL A 76 -3.46 0.91 15.12
N GLY A 77 -3.01 0.82 13.87
CA GLY A 77 -1.80 1.47 13.39
C GLY A 77 -1.85 3.00 13.49
N ALA A 78 -2.99 3.61 13.19
CA ALA A 78 -3.19 5.06 13.32
C ALA A 78 -3.12 5.53 14.78
N ARG A 79 -3.65 4.75 15.72
CA ARG A 79 -3.53 5.03 17.16
C ARG A 79 -2.10 4.87 17.66
N LEU A 80 -1.42 3.81 17.22
CA LEU A 80 -0.04 3.54 17.63
C LEU A 80 0.93 4.60 17.10
N LYS A 81 0.72 5.09 15.88
CA LYS A 81 1.51 6.18 15.27
C LYS A 81 1.54 7.45 16.14
N ARG A 82 0.49 7.76 16.90
CA ARG A 82 0.44 8.96 17.77
C ARG A 82 1.43 8.92 18.93
N HIS A 83 1.93 7.73 19.28
CA HIS A 83 2.88 7.52 20.38
C HIS A 83 4.34 7.38 19.89
N LEU A 84 4.57 7.39 18.57
CA LEU A 84 5.88 7.22 17.97
C LEU A 84 6.42 8.55 17.44
N SER A 85 7.73 8.78 17.63
CA SER A 85 8.36 9.96 17.06
C SER A 85 8.38 9.89 15.52
N PRO A 86 8.32 11.02 14.80
CA PRO A 86 8.37 11.03 13.33
C PRO A 86 9.59 10.33 12.75
N LEU A 87 10.73 10.38 13.47
CA LEU A 87 11.98 9.72 13.08
C LEU A 87 11.86 8.19 13.15
N VAL A 88 11.26 7.66 14.22
CA VAL A 88 11.04 6.22 14.39
C VAL A 88 10.04 5.71 13.36
N LEU A 89 8.97 6.46 13.11
CA LEU A 89 7.99 6.10 12.08
C LEU A 89 8.64 6.04 10.69
N GLY A 90 9.48 7.01 10.34
CA GLY A 90 10.24 7.02 9.09
C GLY A 90 11.19 5.83 8.97
N ARG A 91 11.92 5.48 10.03
CA ARG A 91 12.82 4.32 10.06
C ARG A 91 12.07 2.99 9.92
N VAL A 92 10.98 2.81 10.65
CA VAL A 92 10.16 1.58 10.56
C VAL A 92 9.57 1.45 9.16
N PHE A 93 9.05 2.54 8.59
CA PHE A 93 8.56 2.55 7.22
C PHE A 93 9.66 2.17 6.23
N ALA A 94 10.85 2.78 6.34
CA ALA A 94 11.99 2.46 5.50
C ALA A 94 12.44 0.99 5.63
N ALA A 95 12.47 0.43 6.85
CA ALA A 95 12.83 -0.96 7.07
C ALA A 95 11.84 -1.94 6.43
N VAL A 96 10.54 -1.72 6.65
CA VAL A 96 9.47 -2.51 5.99
C VAL A 96 9.58 -2.37 4.48
N ALA A 97 9.89 -1.17 4.01
CA ALA A 97 10.01 -0.89 2.59
C ALA A 97 11.15 -1.64 1.92
N ILE A 98 12.33 -1.60 2.52
CA ILE A 98 13.50 -2.34 2.04
C ILE A 98 13.21 -3.85 2.08
N GLY A 99 12.58 -4.34 3.16
CA GLY A 99 12.19 -5.75 3.27
C GLY A 99 11.22 -6.20 2.19
N ALA A 100 10.19 -5.41 1.90
CA ALA A 100 9.23 -5.69 0.83
C ALA A 100 9.92 -5.67 -0.55
N GLY A 101 10.80 -4.70 -0.79
CA GLY A 101 11.61 -4.64 -2.01
C GLY A 101 12.48 -5.88 -2.18
N PHE A 102 13.14 -6.32 -1.11
CA PHE A 102 13.97 -7.53 -1.13
C PHE A 102 13.14 -8.79 -1.41
N TYR A 103 11.97 -8.91 -0.78
CA TYR A 103 11.04 -10.02 -1.03
C TYR A 103 10.61 -10.09 -2.50
N VAL A 104 10.24 -8.95 -3.09
CA VAL A 104 9.83 -8.88 -4.50
C VAL A 104 10.98 -9.25 -5.43
N VAL A 105 12.20 -8.74 -5.17
CA VAL A 105 13.37 -9.11 -5.97
C VAL A 105 13.66 -10.61 -5.84
N ALA A 106 13.59 -11.17 -4.63
CA ALA A 106 13.76 -12.60 -4.41
C ALA A 106 12.73 -13.42 -5.18
N GLN A 107 11.47 -12.97 -5.22
CA GLN A 107 10.39 -13.65 -5.96
C GLN A 107 10.51 -13.54 -7.49
N VAL A 108 11.22 -12.53 -8.00
CA VAL A 108 11.46 -12.36 -9.45
C VAL A 108 12.68 -13.17 -9.91
N VAL A 109 13.65 -13.40 -9.01
CA VAL A 109 14.93 -14.06 -9.32
C VAL A 109 14.91 -15.58 -9.04
N LEU A 110 14.09 -16.04 -8.08
CA LEU A 110 13.83 -17.47 -7.77
C LEU A 110 12.60 -17.99 -8.51
#